data_AF-A0A954R3G9-F1
#
_entry.id   AF-A0A954R3G9-F1
#
_cell.length_a   1.000
_cell.length_b   1.000
_cell.length_c   1.000
_cell.angle_alpha   90.00
_cell.angle_beta   90.00
_cell.angle_gamma   90.00
#
_symmetry.space_group_name_H-M   'P 1'
#
loop_
_entity.id
_entity.type
_entity.pdbx_description
1 polymer ?
#
loop_
_entity_poly.entity_id
_entity_poly.type
_entity_poly.pdbx_seq_one_letter_code
_entity_poly.pdbx_strand_id
1 'polypeptide(L)'
;YFNYCQGLTMTSAKFHRLFGGPPRRPESPVTQREMDLAASVQAVTEEIMLRMARYAHRQTGLNRLVLAGGVALNCVGNGRVLREGPFDDIWIQPAAGDAGGALGTALFIWHQLLDHPRSQPSHGEQRDWQRGSLLGPSFTDPQIEQVLEQSGAVYTTAASDVELCEEVARLLADEKVVGWFQGRMEFGPRALGSRSILGDPRSPKMQSVMNLKIKFRESFRPFAPMVMREYASEYFEMRPDVESPYMLLVAPVHPNQRHMMGEDHARAFGIDKLNFCRSTIPAVTHVDYSARVQTVDADRNPLMHRLIAAFLERTGCPVLVNTSFNVRGEPIVCTPEEAYHGFLMTEMDVLVLGRHILLKENQSQRADAEDKQRHLAQFQLD
;
A
#
# COMPACT_ATOMS: atom_id res chain seq x y z
N TYR A 1 -18.08 -24.50 10.27
CA TYR A 1 -16.64 -24.31 10.54
C TYR A 1 -16.31 -22.89 10.93
N PHE A 2 -16.98 -21.90 10.34
CA PHE A 2 -16.85 -20.50 10.72
C PHE A 2 -17.89 -20.09 11.78
N ASN A 3 -17.60 -19.02 12.53
CA ASN A 3 -18.44 -18.53 13.62
C ASN A 3 -18.85 -17.04 13.46
N TYR A 4 -18.37 -16.36 12.42
CA TYR A 4 -18.55 -14.91 12.23
C TYR A 4 -20.01 -14.48 12.04
N CYS A 5 -20.93 -15.38 11.69
CA CYS A 5 -22.36 -15.05 11.57
C CYS A 5 -23.07 -14.91 12.94
N GLN A 6 -22.51 -15.47 14.01
CA GLN A 6 -23.20 -15.61 15.31
C GLN A 6 -22.29 -15.34 16.52
N GLY A 7 -21.00 -15.10 16.33
CA GLY A 7 -20.05 -14.84 17.41
C GLY A 7 -18.94 -13.88 17.02
N LEU A 8 -18.09 -13.54 17.99
CA LEU A 8 -17.01 -12.56 17.87
C LEU A 8 -15.70 -13.16 17.32
N THR A 9 -15.75 -14.37 16.76
CA THR A 9 -14.56 -15.08 16.25
C THR A 9 -14.79 -15.57 14.83
N MET A 10 -13.73 -15.57 14.02
CA MET A 10 -13.81 -16.04 12.64
C MET A 10 -14.05 -17.56 12.55
N THR A 11 -13.36 -18.34 13.37
CA THR A 11 -13.33 -19.82 13.29
C THR A 11 -13.93 -20.46 14.54
N SER A 12 -14.63 -21.60 14.37
CA SER A 12 -15.22 -22.35 15.47
C SER A 12 -14.34 -23.51 15.94
N ALA A 13 -14.67 -24.12 17.08
CA ALA A 13 -13.98 -25.32 17.59
C ALA A 13 -13.93 -26.48 16.57
N LYS A 14 -14.89 -26.56 15.63
CA LYS A 14 -14.85 -27.54 14.52
C LYS A 14 -13.68 -27.27 13.57
N PHE A 15 -13.40 -26.00 13.26
CA PHE A 15 -12.24 -25.60 12.45
C PHE A 15 -10.94 -25.89 13.18
N HIS A 16 -10.89 -25.57 14.47
CA HIS A 16 -9.70 -25.82 15.30
C HIS A 16 -9.33 -27.31 15.32
N ARG A 17 -10.31 -28.20 15.51
CA ARG A 17 -10.09 -29.65 15.45
C ARG A 17 -9.63 -30.13 14.08
N LEU A 18 -10.25 -29.62 13.00
CA LEU A 18 -9.89 -30.00 11.63
C LEU A 18 -8.43 -29.64 11.29
N PHE A 19 -7.97 -28.49 11.76
CA PHE A 19 -6.65 -27.94 11.45
C PHE A 19 -5.65 -28.06 12.60
N GLY A 20 -5.86 -29.01 13.52
CA GLY A 20 -4.85 -29.43 14.50
C GLY A 20 -4.58 -28.45 15.65
N GLY A 21 -5.52 -27.58 16.02
CA GLY A 21 -5.38 -26.71 17.19
C GLY A 21 -6.16 -25.39 17.13
N PRO A 22 -6.16 -24.61 18.24
CA PRO A 22 -6.78 -23.29 18.29
C PRO A 22 -6.06 -22.27 17.39
N PRO A 23 -6.61 -21.06 17.22
CA PRO A 23 -5.92 -19.95 16.58
C PRO A 23 -4.63 -19.61 17.32
N ARG A 24 -3.61 -19.20 16.56
CA ARG A 24 -2.36 -18.67 17.13
C ARG A 24 -2.66 -17.50 18.05
N ARG A 25 -2.00 -17.44 19.22
CA ARG A 25 -2.04 -16.24 20.07
C ARG A 25 -1.34 -15.09 19.31
N PRO A 26 -1.90 -13.87 19.26
CA PRO A 26 -1.22 -12.72 18.64
C PRO A 26 0.24 -12.60 19.12
N GLU A 27 1.11 -12.12 18.24
CA GLU A 27 2.56 -11.95 18.48
C GLU A 27 3.38 -13.20 18.86
N SER A 28 2.80 -14.39 19.03
CA SER A 28 3.62 -15.61 19.13
C SER A 28 4.34 -15.94 17.81
N PRO A 29 5.44 -16.71 17.83
CA PRO A 29 6.11 -17.16 16.61
C PRO A 29 5.16 -17.83 15.63
N VAL A 30 5.30 -17.52 14.34
CA VAL A 30 4.54 -18.15 13.25
C VAL A 30 5.19 -19.49 12.93
N THR A 31 4.46 -20.61 13.13
CA THR A 31 4.98 -21.95 12.86
C THR A 31 4.64 -22.42 11.44
N GLN A 32 5.22 -23.56 11.02
CA GLN A 32 4.89 -24.19 9.74
C GLN A 32 3.39 -24.44 9.58
N ARG A 33 2.69 -24.80 10.66
CA ARG A 33 1.24 -25.00 10.63
C ARG A 33 0.50 -23.74 10.21
N GLU A 34 0.83 -22.58 10.78
CA GLU A 34 0.17 -21.32 10.40
C GLU A 34 0.52 -20.90 8.98
N MET A 35 1.77 -21.13 8.55
CA MET A 35 2.21 -20.86 7.17
C MET A 35 1.45 -21.74 6.16
N ASP A 36 1.35 -23.05 6.41
CA ASP A 36 0.65 -24.00 5.54
C ASP A 36 -0.84 -23.68 5.44
N LEU A 37 -1.47 -23.31 6.56
CA LEU A 37 -2.87 -22.89 6.59
C LEU A 37 -3.10 -21.63 5.76
N ALA A 38 -2.27 -20.60 5.95
CA ALA A 38 -2.37 -19.36 5.20
C ALA A 38 -2.17 -19.59 3.69
N ALA A 39 -1.14 -20.34 3.32
CA ALA A 39 -0.85 -20.69 1.92
C ALA A 39 -2.00 -21.51 1.29
N SER A 40 -2.54 -22.50 2.00
CA SER A 40 -3.63 -23.34 1.52
C SER A 40 -4.92 -22.55 1.31
N VAL A 41 -5.29 -21.68 2.26
CA VAL A 41 -6.49 -20.83 2.14
C VAL A 41 -6.34 -19.87 0.96
N GLN A 42 -5.15 -19.28 0.79
CA GLN A 42 -4.86 -18.41 -0.34
C GLN A 42 -4.98 -19.18 -1.67
N ALA A 43 -4.34 -20.35 -1.80
CA ALA A 43 -4.39 -21.17 -3.02
C ALA A 43 -5.82 -21.58 -3.40
N VAL A 44 -6.64 -22.00 -2.42
CA VAL A 44 -8.04 -22.35 -2.65
C VAL A 44 -8.86 -21.11 -3.04
N THR A 45 -8.62 -19.96 -2.40
CA THR A 45 -9.32 -18.71 -2.73
C THR A 45 -9.06 -18.29 -4.17
N GLU A 46 -7.80 -18.34 -4.61
CA GLU A 46 -7.43 -18.03 -6.00
C GLU A 46 -8.09 -18.97 -7.01
N GLU A 47 -8.10 -20.27 -6.73
CA GLU A 47 -8.75 -21.27 -7.59
C GLU A 47 -10.26 -21.01 -7.70
N ILE A 48 -10.92 -20.66 -6.59
CA ILE A 48 -12.35 -20.31 -6.58
C ILE A 48 -12.58 -19.02 -7.39
N MET A 49 -11.76 -17.97 -7.18
CA MET A 49 -11.85 -16.73 -7.94
C MET A 49 -11.74 -16.99 -9.45
N LEU A 50 -10.76 -17.81 -9.88
CA LEU A 50 -10.56 -18.15 -11.28
C LEU A 50 -11.73 -18.97 -11.86
N ARG A 51 -12.29 -19.91 -11.09
CA ARG A 51 -13.48 -20.67 -11.51
C ARG A 51 -14.70 -19.77 -11.67
N MET A 52 -14.91 -18.83 -10.75
CA MET A 52 -16.00 -17.86 -10.83
C MET A 52 -15.83 -16.93 -12.03
N ALA A 53 -14.61 -16.44 -12.28
CA ALA A 53 -14.28 -15.63 -13.45
C ALA A 53 -14.60 -16.38 -14.76
N ARG A 54 -14.15 -17.64 -14.89
CA ARG A 54 -14.46 -18.49 -16.06
C ARG A 54 -15.96 -18.79 -16.20
N TYR A 55 -16.66 -18.99 -15.09
CA TYR A 55 -18.11 -19.16 -15.10
C TYR A 55 -18.82 -17.90 -15.63
N ALA A 56 -18.48 -16.73 -15.10
CA ALA A 56 -19.04 -15.45 -15.54
C ALA A 56 -18.81 -15.24 -17.05
N HIS A 57 -17.59 -15.47 -17.53
CA HIS A 57 -17.26 -15.35 -18.95
C HIS A 57 -18.13 -16.30 -19.81
N ARG A 58 -18.32 -17.56 -19.42
CA ARG A 58 -19.18 -18.50 -20.15
C ARG A 58 -20.66 -18.07 -20.17
N GLN A 59 -21.13 -17.38 -19.13
CA GLN A 59 -22.52 -16.93 -19.03
C GLN A 59 -22.78 -15.65 -19.82
N THR A 60 -21.81 -14.74 -19.90
CA THR A 60 -22.01 -13.41 -20.50
C THR A 60 -21.38 -13.25 -21.87
N GLY A 61 -20.32 -14.00 -22.20
CA GLY A 61 -19.52 -13.81 -23.41
C GLY A 61 -18.75 -12.47 -23.45
N LEU A 62 -18.65 -11.75 -22.32
CA LEU A 62 -17.97 -10.46 -22.23
C LEU A 62 -16.48 -10.65 -21.92
N ASN A 63 -15.63 -9.83 -22.54
CA ASN A 63 -14.17 -9.92 -22.41
C ASN A 63 -13.57 -9.01 -21.33
N ARG A 64 -14.39 -8.21 -20.63
CA ARG A 64 -13.94 -7.34 -19.53
C ARG A 64 -14.63 -7.71 -18.23
N LEU A 65 -13.87 -7.83 -17.16
CA LEU A 65 -14.38 -8.21 -15.83
C LEU A 65 -14.32 -7.03 -14.87
N VAL A 66 -15.39 -6.80 -14.12
CA VAL A 66 -15.40 -5.84 -13.00
C VAL A 66 -15.51 -6.60 -11.69
N LEU A 67 -14.66 -6.26 -10.72
CA LEU A 67 -14.54 -6.93 -9.43
C LEU A 67 -14.84 -5.96 -8.28
N ALA A 68 -15.70 -6.39 -7.37
CA ALA A 68 -16.02 -5.74 -6.10
C ALA A 68 -16.33 -6.81 -5.03
N GLY A 69 -16.62 -6.39 -3.80
CA GLY A 69 -16.73 -7.25 -2.63
C GLY A 69 -15.39 -7.45 -1.93
N GLY A 70 -15.41 -7.72 -0.62
CA GLY A 70 -14.17 -7.76 0.20
C GLY A 70 -13.09 -8.71 -0.31
N VAL A 71 -13.46 -9.82 -0.97
CA VAL A 71 -12.51 -10.77 -1.58
C VAL A 71 -11.73 -10.13 -2.74
N ALA A 72 -12.30 -9.15 -3.44
CA ALA A 72 -11.62 -8.45 -4.54
C ALA A 72 -10.47 -7.54 -4.06
N LEU A 73 -10.26 -7.36 -2.75
CA LEU A 73 -9.04 -6.77 -2.20
C LEU A 73 -7.85 -7.76 -2.19
N ASN A 74 -8.07 -9.03 -2.54
CA ASN A 74 -7.04 -10.04 -2.72
C ASN A 74 -6.28 -9.82 -4.03
N CYS A 75 -5.27 -8.95 -3.96
CA CYS A 75 -4.44 -8.58 -5.12
C CYS A 75 -3.67 -9.75 -5.76
N VAL A 76 -3.39 -10.82 -5.00
CA VAL A 76 -2.74 -12.04 -5.53
C VAL A 76 -3.73 -12.78 -6.44
N GLY A 77 -4.96 -12.98 -5.96
CA GLY A 77 -6.03 -13.58 -6.75
C GLY A 77 -6.41 -12.74 -7.97
N ASN A 78 -6.47 -11.41 -7.83
CA ASN A 78 -6.71 -10.52 -8.97
C ASN A 78 -5.63 -10.65 -10.05
N GLY A 79 -4.35 -10.65 -9.65
CA GLY A 79 -3.23 -10.84 -10.59
C GLY A 79 -3.32 -12.18 -11.32
N ARG A 80 -3.73 -13.25 -10.62
CA ARG A 80 -3.94 -14.56 -11.23
C ARG A 80 -5.13 -14.57 -12.21
N VAL A 81 -6.24 -13.94 -11.85
CA VAL A 81 -7.42 -13.79 -12.74
C VAL A 81 -7.05 -13.01 -14.01
N LEU A 82 -6.25 -11.94 -13.91
CA LEU A 82 -5.81 -11.17 -15.07
C LEU A 82 -4.89 -11.97 -16.01
N ARG A 83 -3.99 -12.80 -15.48
CA ARG A 83 -3.05 -13.60 -16.30
C ARG A 83 -3.66 -14.86 -16.89
N GLU A 84 -4.50 -15.56 -16.12
CA GLU A 84 -4.96 -16.92 -16.43
C GLU A 84 -6.46 -17.00 -16.75
N GLY A 85 -7.19 -15.91 -16.53
CA GLY A 85 -8.62 -15.80 -16.82
C GLY A 85 -8.88 -15.51 -18.30
N PRO A 86 -10.12 -15.70 -18.75
CA PRO A 86 -10.51 -15.50 -20.15
C PRO A 86 -10.81 -14.03 -20.49
N PHE A 87 -10.28 -13.07 -19.73
CA PHE A 87 -10.61 -11.64 -19.88
C PHE A 87 -9.41 -10.87 -20.42
N ASP A 88 -9.66 -9.93 -21.32
CA ASP A 88 -8.63 -9.04 -21.87
C ASP A 88 -8.12 -8.07 -20.79
N ASP A 89 -9.04 -7.61 -19.95
CA ASP A 89 -8.80 -6.62 -18.90
C ASP A 89 -9.74 -6.81 -17.70
N ILE A 90 -9.29 -6.37 -16.52
CA ILE A 90 -10.06 -6.38 -15.28
C ILE A 90 -10.04 -5.02 -14.60
N TRP A 91 -11.20 -4.59 -14.11
CA TRP A 91 -11.33 -3.41 -13.27
C TRP A 91 -11.69 -3.81 -11.85
N ILE A 92 -10.93 -3.35 -10.87
CA ILE A 92 -11.15 -3.68 -9.46
C ILE A 92 -11.45 -2.40 -8.70
N GLN A 93 -12.58 -2.39 -7.99
CA GLN A 93 -12.98 -1.23 -7.20
C GLN A 93 -11.98 -0.98 -6.05
N PRO A 94 -11.39 0.23 -5.89
CA PRO A 94 -10.36 0.48 -4.86
C PRO A 94 -10.86 0.27 -3.43
N ALA A 95 -12.07 0.75 -3.14
CA ALA A 95 -12.81 0.42 -1.93
C ALA A 95 -13.76 -0.76 -2.18
N ALA A 96 -13.24 -1.92 -2.61
CA ALA A 96 -14.07 -3.06 -3.00
C ALA A 96 -14.91 -3.67 -1.86
N GLY A 97 -14.49 -3.53 -0.61
CA GLY A 97 -15.26 -3.99 0.55
C GLY A 97 -16.50 -3.14 0.82
N ASP A 98 -17.09 -3.32 2.00
CA ASP A 98 -18.38 -2.71 2.38
C ASP A 98 -18.36 -1.17 2.31
N ALA A 99 -17.20 -0.54 2.52
CA ALA A 99 -17.03 0.91 2.37
C ALA A 99 -17.47 1.41 0.97
N GLY A 100 -17.21 0.63 -0.09
CA GLY A 100 -17.63 0.97 -1.46
C GLY A 100 -19.15 0.92 -1.68
N GLY A 101 -19.90 0.32 -0.76
CA GLY A 101 -21.37 0.21 -0.84
C GLY A 101 -22.07 1.56 -0.83
N ALA A 102 -21.50 2.57 -0.16
CA ALA A 102 -22.04 3.94 -0.18
C ALA A 102 -21.99 4.54 -1.59
N LEU A 103 -20.85 4.42 -2.28
CA LEU A 103 -20.70 4.85 -3.67
C LEU A 103 -21.61 4.03 -4.60
N GLY A 104 -21.65 2.71 -4.42
CA GLY A 104 -22.50 1.82 -5.21
C GLY A 104 -23.98 2.18 -5.10
N THR A 105 -24.46 2.47 -3.88
CA THR A 105 -25.85 2.91 -3.64
C THR A 105 -26.15 4.23 -4.33
N ALA A 106 -25.27 5.23 -4.20
CA ALA A 106 -25.44 6.53 -4.86
C ALA A 106 -25.52 6.38 -6.39
N LEU A 107 -24.60 5.60 -6.99
CA LEU A 107 -24.58 5.35 -8.43
C LEU A 107 -25.80 4.53 -8.89
N PHE A 108 -26.27 3.58 -8.08
CA PHE A 108 -27.48 2.82 -8.38
C PHE A 108 -28.72 3.73 -8.41
N ILE A 109 -28.92 4.55 -7.38
CA ILE A 109 -30.04 5.50 -7.35
C ILE A 109 -29.96 6.44 -8.55
N TRP A 110 -28.81 7.06 -8.77
CA TRP A 110 -28.61 8.04 -9.83
C TRP A 110 -28.86 7.48 -11.24
N HIS A 111 -28.30 6.31 -11.56
CA HIS A 111 -28.36 5.76 -12.91
C HIS A 111 -29.46 4.73 -13.16
N GLN A 112 -30.04 4.12 -12.13
CA GLN A 112 -31.02 3.04 -12.29
C GLN A 112 -32.41 3.40 -11.77
N LEU A 113 -32.51 4.32 -10.80
CA LEU A 113 -33.81 4.74 -10.27
C LEU A 113 -34.23 6.13 -10.79
N LEU A 114 -33.27 7.01 -11.04
CA LEU A 114 -33.51 8.35 -11.57
C LEU A 114 -33.23 8.48 -13.07
N ASP A 115 -32.83 7.38 -13.73
CA ASP A 115 -32.55 7.31 -15.18
C ASP A 115 -31.57 8.36 -15.71
N HIS A 116 -30.67 8.88 -14.87
CA HIS A 116 -29.63 9.78 -15.34
C HIS A 116 -28.57 9.01 -16.16
N PRO A 117 -28.15 9.54 -17.32
CA PRO A 117 -27.21 8.84 -18.21
C PRO A 117 -25.85 8.67 -17.55
N ARG A 118 -25.17 7.55 -17.89
CA ARG A 118 -23.75 7.37 -17.57
C ARG A 118 -22.93 8.21 -18.55
N SER A 119 -22.14 9.16 -18.05
CA SER A 119 -21.12 9.82 -18.85
C SER A 119 -19.89 8.93 -18.94
N GLN A 120 -19.33 8.81 -20.15
CA GLN A 120 -17.99 8.28 -20.28
C GLN A 120 -16.98 9.37 -19.89
N PRO A 121 -15.85 9.00 -19.27
CA PRO A 121 -14.72 9.91 -19.21
C PRO A 121 -14.40 10.41 -20.62
N SER A 122 -14.15 11.70 -20.79
CA SER A 122 -13.72 12.27 -22.07
C SER A 122 -12.53 11.45 -22.59
N HIS A 123 -12.61 10.97 -23.84
CA HIS A 123 -11.50 10.26 -24.47
C HIS A 123 -10.22 11.09 -24.37
N GLY A 124 -9.20 10.57 -23.66
CA GLY A 124 -7.85 11.12 -23.63
C GLY A 124 -7.31 11.55 -22.26
N GLU A 125 -8.16 12.01 -21.34
CA GLU A 125 -7.68 12.71 -20.12
C GLU A 125 -7.97 11.97 -18.79
N GLN A 126 -9.03 11.16 -18.72
CA GLN A 126 -9.36 10.38 -17.52
C GLN A 126 -9.64 8.93 -17.89
N ARG A 127 -8.81 7.99 -17.41
CA ARG A 127 -8.99 6.54 -17.65
C ARG A 127 -10.09 5.92 -16.79
N ASP A 128 -10.37 6.55 -15.64
CA ASP A 128 -11.41 6.14 -14.70
C ASP A 128 -11.98 7.35 -13.93
N TRP A 129 -13.15 7.17 -13.31
CA TRP A 129 -13.81 8.18 -12.48
C TRP A 129 -13.35 8.20 -11.02
N GLN A 130 -12.51 7.24 -10.60
CA GLN A 130 -11.98 7.18 -9.24
C GLN A 130 -10.89 8.22 -9.00
N ARG A 131 -10.20 8.70 -10.05
CA ARG A 131 -9.21 9.79 -9.95
C ARG A 131 -8.13 9.51 -8.89
N GLY A 132 -7.52 8.33 -8.95
CA GLY A 132 -6.55 7.88 -7.94
C GLY A 132 -7.18 7.59 -6.57
N SER A 133 -8.51 7.55 -6.49
CA SER A 133 -9.32 7.48 -5.28
C SER A 133 -9.06 8.62 -4.30
N LEU A 134 -8.56 9.77 -4.79
CA LEU A 134 -8.29 10.97 -3.98
C LEU A 134 -9.59 11.74 -3.71
N LEU A 135 -10.53 11.11 -3.01
CA LEU A 135 -11.91 11.58 -2.80
C LEU A 135 -12.16 12.13 -1.39
N GLY A 136 -11.21 11.96 -0.47
CA GLY A 136 -11.30 12.44 0.90
C GLY A 136 -11.01 13.94 1.06
N PRO A 137 -10.90 14.41 2.32
CA PRO A 137 -10.60 15.80 2.65
C PRO A 137 -9.17 16.19 2.25
N SER A 138 -8.95 17.48 2.05
CA SER A 138 -7.65 18.12 1.82
C SER A 138 -7.51 19.35 2.69
N PHE A 139 -6.27 19.73 2.99
CA PHE A 139 -5.92 20.86 3.84
C PHE A 139 -5.01 21.80 3.05
N THR A 140 -5.24 23.11 3.15
CA THR A 140 -4.41 24.12 2.50
C THR A 140 -3.15 24.39 3.31
N ASP A 141 -2.10 24.93 2.68
CA ASP A 141 -0.86 25.31 3.38
C ASP A 141 -1.15 26.21 4.61
N PRO A 142 -2.02 27.25 4.56
CA PRO A 142 -2.35 28.04 5.76
C PRO A 142 -3.02 27.26 6.90
N GLN A 143 -3.86 26.25 6.57
CA GLN A 143 -4.48 25.40 7.60
C GLN A 143 -3.43 24.50 8.27
N ILE A 144 -2.49 23.99 7.49
CA ILE A 144 -1.39 23.17 7.99
C ILE A 144 -0.44 24.03 8.84
N GLU A 145 -0.07 25.20 8.35
CA GLU A 145 0.80 26.16 9.05
C GLU A 145 0.23 26.51 10.43
N GLN A 146 -1.06 26.81 10.50
CA GLN A 146 -1.74 27.07 11.77
C GLN A 146 -1.58 25.92 12.78
N VAL A 147 -1.72 24.67 12.34
CA VAL A 147 -1.55 23.48 13.20
C VAL A 147 -0.11 23.36 13.67
N LEU A 148 0.85 23.59 12.78
CA LEU A 148 2.28 23.51 13.08
C LEU A 148 2.71 24.58 14.09
N GLU A 149 2.25 25.82 13.91
CA GLU A 149 2.51 26.93 14.83
C GLU A 149 1.91 26.68 16.21
N GLN A 150 0.65 26.26 16.27
CA GLN A 150 -0.02 25.92 17.54
C GLN A 150 0.68 24.77 18.28
N SER A 151 1.26 23.84 17.52
CA SER A 151 2.01 22.72 18.07
C SER A 151 3.46 23.09 18.42
N GLY A 152 3.93 24.29 18.09
CA GLY A 152 5.33 24.69 18.29
C GLY A 152 6.32 23.86 17.47
N ALA A 153 5.89 23.34 16.32
CA ALA A 153 6.71 22.50 15.45
C ALA A 153 7.81 23.32 14.76
N VAL A 154 8.98 22.71 14.57
CA VAL A 154 10.09 23.31 13.81
C VAL A 154 10.03 22.81 12.37
N TYR A 155 9.84 23.70 11.40
CA TYR A 155 9.71 23.33 10.00
C TYR A 155 10.38 24.34 9.07
N THR A 156 10.64 23.90 7.84
CA THR A 156 11.00 24.75 6.70
C THR A 156 9.92 24.65 5.64
N THR A 157 9.68 25.72 4.89
CA THR A 157 8.66 25.72 3.81
C THR A 157 9.35 25.80 2.46
N ALA A 158 9.10 24.84 1.58
CA ALA A 158 9.59 24.88 0.21
C ALA A 158 8.87 25.98 -0.58
N ALA A 159 9.59 26.74 -1.40
CA ALA A 159 9.01 27.84 -2.18
C ALA A 159 8.17 27.35 -3.38
N SER A 160 8.38 26.10 -3.81
CA SER A 160 7.64 25.49 -4.90
C SER A 160 7.55 23.98 -4.78
N ASP A 161 6.65 23.37 -5.55
CA ASP A 161 6.52 21.91 -5.66
C ASP A 161 7.79 21.27 -6.25
N VAL A 162 8.53 22.01 -7.07
CA VAL A 162 9.82 21.54 -7.64
C VAL A 162 10.84 21.39 -6.53
N GLU A 163 11.06 22.45 -5.75
CA GLU A 163 12.00 22.45 -4.63
C GLU A 163 11.62 21.41 -3.58
N LEU A 164 10.32 21.27 -3.27
CA LEU A 164 9.80 20.25 -2.36
C LEU A 164 10.19 18.85 -2.83
N CYS A 165 9.93 18.54 -4.11
CA CYS A 165 10.22 17.21 -4.67
C CYS A 165 11.73 16.94 -4.74
N GLU A 166 12.55 17.94 -5.08
CA GLU A 166 14.01 17.80 -5.11
C GLU A 166 14.59 17.52 -3.72
N GLU A 167 14.16 18.25 -2.70
CA GLU A 167 14.63 18.07 -1.33
C GLU A 167 14.16 16.73 -0.75
N VAL A 168 12.90 16.36 -0.97
CA VAL A 168 12.38 15.07 -0.49
C VAL A 168 13.02 13.90 -1.25
N ALA A 169 13.29 14.04 -2.55
CA ALA A 169 14.05 13.04 -3.31
C ALA A 169 15.48 12.87 -2.79
N ARG A 170 16.14 13.96 -2.36
CA ARG A 170 17.44 13.90 -1.68
C ARG A 170 17.34 13.14 -0.36
N LEU A 171 16.37 13.49 0.50
CA LEU A 171 16.17 12.83 1.79
C LEU A 171 15.88 11.33 1.62
N LEU A 172 15.04 10.95 0.64
CA LEU A 172 14.79 9.55 0.31
C LEU A 172 16.06 8.85 -0.17
N ALA A 173 16.86 9.48 -1.04
CA ALA A 173 18.13 8.91 -1.52
C ALA A 173 19.17 8.73 -0.40
N ASP A 174 19.09 9.53 0.66
CA ASP A 174 19.86 9.39 1.90
C ASP A 174 19.24 8.34 2.87
N GLU A 175 18.35 7.49 2.35
CA GLU A 175 17.64 6.41 3.06
C GLU A 175 16.79 6.88 4.25
N LYS A 176 16.33 8.14 4.25
CA LYS A 176 15.39 8.65 5.26
C LYS A 176 13.99 8.11 5.04
N VAL A 177 13.28 7.83 6.13
CA VAL A 177 11.85 7.49 6.10
C VAL A 177 11.02 8.76 6.15
N VAL A 178 10.18 8.96 5.13
CA VAL A 178 9.42 10.20 4.96
C VAL A 178 7.93 9.94 5.14
N GLY A 179 7.31 10.55 6.16
CA GLY A 179 5.86 10.70 6.22
C GLY A 179 5.41 11.75 5.19
N TRP A 180 4.47 11.38 4.32
CA TRP A 180 4.02 12.18 3.19
C TRP A 180 2.52 12.44 3.28
N PHE A 181 2.16 13.70 3.50
CA PHE A 181 0.78 14.17 3.64
C PHE A 181 0.50 15.27 2.61
N GLN A 182 -0.26 14.93 1.57
CA GLN A 182 -0.55 15.83 0.46
C GLN A 182 -2.01 15.78 0.01
N GLY A 183 -2.55 16.92 -0.38
CA GLY A 183 -3.83 17.03 -1.09
C GLY A 183 -4.97 16.22 -0.46
N ARG A 184 -5.83 15.68 -1.33
CA ARG A 184 -6.99 14.88 -0.93
C ARG A 184 -6.57 13.48 -0.48
N MET A 185 -7.15 13.03 0.62
CA MET A 185 -6.96 11.66 1.15
C MET A 185 -7.56 10.60 0.21
N GLU A 186 -6.92 9.44 0.18
CA GLU A 186 -7.36 8.25 -0.54
C GLU A 186 -8.64 7.64 0.07
N PHE A 187 -9.55 7.17 -0.77
CA PHE A 187 -10.71 6.38 -0.38
C PHE A 187 -10.44 4.88 -0.54
N GLY A 188 -10.42 4.17 0.58
CA GLY A 188 -10.18 2.73 0.62
C GLY A 188 -9.06 2.36 1.60
N PRO A 189 -8.66 1.09 1.63
CA PRO A 189 -7.74 0.57 2.66
C PRO A 189 -6.26 0.76 2.31
N ARG A 190 -5.92 1.44 1.21
CA ARG A 190 -4.56 1.61 0.71
C ARG A 190 -4.21 3.10 0.68
N ALA A 191 -3.03 3.45 1.16
CA ALA A 191 -2.43 4.72 0.80
C ALA A 191 -1.86 4.61 -0.62
N LEU A 192 -2.11 5.63 -1.43
CA LEU A 192 -1.84 5.71 -2.86
C LEU A 192 -1.07 7.00 -3.20
N GLY A 193 -0.31 7.53 -2.24
CA GLY A 193 0.57 8.67 -2.42
C GLY A 193 0.08 10.01 -1.86
N SER A 194 -1.00 10.04 -1.07
CA SER A 194 -1.48 11.24 -0.37
C SER A 194 -1.34 11.15 1.15
N ARG A 195 -1.49 9.95 1.74
CA ARG A 195 -1.27 9.69 3.18
C ARG A 195 -0.34 8.50 3.33
N SER A 196 0.91 8.69 2.90
CA SER A 196 1.87 7.60 2.69
C SER A 196 3.11 7.75 3.56
N ILE A 197 3.79 6.64 3.84
CA ILE A 197 5.15 6.65 4.36
C ILE A 197 6.02 6.08 3.25
N LEU A 198 7.02 6.87 2.86
CA LEU A 198 7.88 6.65 1.73
C LEU A 198 9.27 6.22 2.20
N GLY A 199 9.96 5.49 1.35
CA GLY A 199 11.33 5.05 1.58
C GLY A 199 12.04 4.66 0.29
N ASP A 200 13.36 4.54 0.36
CA ASP A 200 14.21 4.08 -0.74
C ASP A 200 14.04 2.57 -0.99
N PRO A 201 13.56 2.15 -2.16
CA PRO A 201 13.36 0.73 -2.43
C PRO A 201 14.65 -0.04 -2.65
N ARG A 202 15.75 0.65 -3.01
CA ARG A 202 17.07 0.08 -3.30
C ARG A 202 17.78 -0.38 -2.04
N SER A 203 17.43 0.22 -0.90
CA SER A 203 18.07 -0.04 0.38
C SER A 203 17.70 -1.43 0.92
N PRO A 204 18.69 -2.31 1.21
CA PRO A 204 18.42 -3.65 1.75
C PRO A 204 17.87 -3.63 3.18
N LYS A 205 18.04 -2.52 3.92
CA LYS A 205 17.58 -2.39 5.31
C LYS A 205 16.24 -1.68 5.45
N MET A 206 15.75 -0.99 4.41
CA MET A 206 14.57 -0.12 4.50
C MET A 206 13.31 -0.88 4.94
N GLN A 207 13.11 -2.10 4.45
CA GLN A 207 11.99 -2.96 4.87
C GLN A 207 12.01 -3.19 6.39
N SER A 208 13.15 -3.61 6.94
CA SER A 208 13.30 -3.89 8.37
C SER A 208 13.17 -2.61 9.20
N VAL A 209 13.79 -1.50 8.75
CA VAL A 209 13.72 -0.19 9.41
C VAL A 209 12.28 0.29 9.52
N MET A 210 11.53 0.27 8.42
CA MET A 210 10.14 0.72 8.41
C MET A 210 9.23 -0.21 9.23
N ASN A 211 9.40 -1.53 9.14
CA ASN A 211 8.58 -2.46 9.90
C ASN A 211 8.79 -2.35 11.42
N LEU A 212 10.04 -2.24 11.88
CA LEU A 212 10.37 -2.22 13.30
C LEU A 212 10.19 -0.83 13.92
N LYS A 213 10.69 0.21 13.26
CA LYS A 213 10.76 1.55 13.86
C LYS A 213 9.52 2.40 13.65
N ILE A 214 8.70 2.07 12.64
CA ILE A 214 7.56 2.88 12.22
C ILE A 214 6.26 2.11 12.37
N LYS A 215 6.23 0.87 11.87
CA LYS A 215 5.03 0.03 11.88
C LYS A 215 4.90 -0.88 13.08
N PHE A 216 5.95 -1.00 13.88
CA PHE A 216 5.96 -1.80 15.11
C PHE A 216 5.40 -3.21 14.88
N ARG A 217 5.73 -3.82 13.74
CA ARG A 217 5.18 -5.12 13.29
C ARG A 217 6.27 -6.02 12.74
N GLU A 218 5.90 -7.25 12.42
CA GLU A 218 6.82 -8.29 12.00
C GLU A 218 7.69 -7.82 10.82
N SER A 219 9.01 -8.00 10.94
CA SER A 219 10.01 -7.46 10.01
C SER A 219 9.82 -7.93 8.56
N PHE A 220 9.14 -9.07 8.37
CA PHE A 220 8.92 -9.69 7.08
C PHE A 220 7.78 -9.11 6.26
N ARG A 221 6.95 -8.23 6.83
CA ARG A 221 5.80 -7.72 6.08
C ARG A 221 6.26 -6.86 4.91
N PRO A 222 5.91 -7.23 3.68
CA PRO A 222 6.38 -6.53 2.51
C PRO A 222 5.70 -5.17 2.40
N PHE A 223 6.41 -4.23 1.78
CA PHE A 223 5.88 -2.96 1.34
C PHE A 223 5.61 -2.99 -0.16
N ALA A 224 4.82 -2.04 -0.63
CA ALA A 224 4.34 -2.02 -1.98
C ALA A 224 5.07 -0.94 -2.79
N PRO A 225 5.54 -1.24 -4.02
CA PRO A 225 6.22 -0.25 -4.85
C PRO A 225 5.23 0.72 -5.50
N MET A 226 5.57 2.01 -5.47
CA MET A 226 5.06 3.02 -6.39
C MET A 226 6.05 3.19 -7.53
N VAL A 227 5.65 2.91 -8.76
CA VAL A 227 6.48 3.04 -9.96
C VAL A 227 5.84 4.02 -10.93
N MET A 228 6.66 4.86 -11.57
CA MET A 228 6.18 5.66 -12.70
C MET A 228 5.62 4.75 -13.79
N ARG A 229 4.40 5.04 -14.26
CA ARG A 229 3.63 4.18 -15.16
C ARG A 229 4.43 3.74 -16.38
N GLU A 230 5.17 4.66 -16.99
CA GLU A 230 6.02 4.45 -18.16
C GLU A 230 7.19 3.47 -17.93
N TYR A 231 7.62 3.26 -16.67
CA TYR A 231 8.68 2.31 -16.31
C TYR A 231 8.16 0.99 -15.72
N ALA A 232 6.83 0.83 -15.58
CA ALA A 232 6.25 -0.31 -14.86
C ALA A 232 6.67 -1.67 -15.45
N SER A 233 6.65 -1.81 -16.78
CA SER A 233 7.03 -3.05 -17.47
C SER A 233 8.54 -3.36 -17.47
N GLU A 234 9.39 -2.37 -17.16
CA GLU A 234 10.84 -2.56 -17.02
C GLU A 234 11.22 -3.13 -15.64
N TYR A 235 10.37 -2.88 -14.64
CA TYR A 235 10.58 -3.28 -13.25
C TYR A 235 9.73 -4.47 -12.82
N PHE A 236 8.58 -4.70 -13.47
CA PHE A 236 7.66 -5.78 -13.13
C PHE A 236 7.20 -6.50 -14.40
N GLU A 237 6.91 -7.80 -14.30
CA GLU A 237 6.33 -8.61 -15.37
C GLU A 237 4.85 -8.23 -15.59
N MET A 238 4.62 -7.02 -16.09
CA MET A 238 3.34 -6.45 -16.46
C MET A 238 3.35 -6.12 -17.96
N ARG A 239 2.22 -6.30 -18.64
CA ARG A 239 2.08 -5.84 -20.03
C ARG A 239 2.17 -4.30 -20.07
N PRO A 240 2.83 -3.68 -21.06
CA PRO A 240 3.01 -2.21 -21.11
C PRO A 240 1.71 -1.39 -21.10
N ASP A 241 0.60 -1.97 -21.54
CA ASP A 241 -0.73 -1.35 -21.59
C ASP A 241 -1.55 -1.54 -20.30
N VAL A 242 -1.09 -2.40 -19.38
CA VAL A 242 -1.77 -2.70 -18.11
C VAL A 242 -1.21 -1.81 -17.00
N GLU A 243 -2.12 -1.17 -16.27
CA GLU A 243 -1.78 -0.33 -15.13
C GLU A 243 -2.30 -0.90 -13.81
N SER A 244 -1.73 -0.47 -12.68
CA SER A 244 -2.25 -0.80 -11.35
C SER A 244 -2.28 0.44 -10.45
N PRO A 245 -3.10 1.45 -10.73
CA PRO A 245 -3.13 2.70 -9.96
C PRO A 245 -3.54 2.55 -8.50
N TYR A 246 -4.15 1.42 -8.11
CA TYR A 246 -4.80 1.24 -6.80
C TYR A 246 -4.16 0.17 -5.91
N MET A 247 -2.96 -0.33 -6.23
CA MET A 247 -2.32 -1.43 -5.48
C MET A 247 -3.20 -2.69 -5.38
N LEU A 248 -3.90 -3.04 -6.45
CA LEU A 248 -4.84 -4.17 -6.50
C LEU A 248 -4.36 -5.33 -7.37
N LEU A 249 -3.17 -5.23 -7.96
CA LEU A 249 -2.51 -6.30 -8.70
C LEU A 249 -1.16 -6.63 -8.08
N VAL A 250 -0.80 -7.90 -8.17
CA VAL A 250 0.55 -8.40 -7.88
C VAL A 250 1.18 -8.83 -9.19
N ALA A 251 2.43 -8.39 -9.38
CA ALA A 251 3.26 -8.80 -10.49
C ALA A 251 4.64 -9.23 -9.96
N PRO A 252 5.27 -10.25 -10.57
CA PRO A 252 6.67 -10.53 -10.30
C PRO A 252 7.56 -9.34 -10.69
N VAL A 253 8.63 -9.11 -9.96
CA VAL A 253 9.72 -8.19 -10.33
C VAL A 253 10.35 -8.70 -11.63
N HIS A 254 10.62 -7.84 -12.60
CA HIS A 254 11.15 -8.24 -13.91
C HIS A 254 12.50 -8.97 -13.76
N PRO A 255 12.79 -10.05 -14.53
CA PRO A 255 14.04 -10.81 -14.41
C PRO A 255 15.32 -9.97 -14.43
N ASN A 256 15.36 -8.92 -15.26
CA ASN A 256 16.52 -8.01 -15.34
C ASN A 256 16.78 -7.20 -14.06
N GLN A 257 15.80 -7.10 -13.17
CA GLN A 257 15.94 -6.45 -11.88
C GLN A 257 16.28 -7.44 -10.76
N ARG A 258 16.26 -8.76 -11.02
CA ARG A 258 16.53 -9.79 -10.01
C ARG A 258 18.02 -10.06 -9.90
N HIS A 259 18.47 -10.38 -8.69
CA HIS A 259 19.82 -10.88 -8.44
C HIS A 259 19.81 -12.41 -8.37
N MET A 260 20.86 -13.04 -8.91
CA MET A 260 21.04 -14.49 -8.81
C MET A 260 21.37 -14.88 -7.37
N MET A 261 20.57 -15.79 -6.81
CA MET A 261 20.75 -16.25 -5.44
C MET A 261 21.67 -17.47 -5.37
N GLY A 262 22.63 -17.45 -4.45
CA GLY A 262 23.57 -18.56 -4.20
C GLY A 262 23.01 -19.66 -3.29
N GLU A 263 23.83 -20.66 -2.99
CA GLU A 263 23.45 -21.82 -2.17
C GLU A 263 22.97 -21.43 -0.75
N ASP A 264 23.52 -20.37 -0.15
CA ASP A 264 23.14 -19.94 1.20
C ASP A 264 21.68 -19.50 1.28
N HIS A 265 21.18 -18.82 0.25
CA HIS A 265 19.76 -18.46 0.16
C HIS A 265 18.87 -19.71 -0.01
N ALA A 266 19.35 -20.72 -0.73
CA ALA A 266 18.60 -21.97 -0.90
C ALA A 266 18.49 -22.76 0.42
N ARG A 267 19.50 -22.66 1.29
CA ARG A 267 19.52 -23.28 2.63
C ARG A 267 18.73 -22.50 3.68
N ALA A 268 18.57 -21.18 3.50
CA ALA A 268 17.78 -20.35 4.41
C ALA A 268 16.30 -20.78 4.44
N PHE A 269 15.67 -20.71 5.61
CA PHE A 269 14.30 -21.17 5.82
C PHE A 269 13.36 -20.02 6.17
N GLY A 270 12.14 -20.05 5.63
CA GLY A 270 11.08 -19.11 5.98
C GLY A 270 11.50 -17.63 5.88
N ILE A 271 11.41 -16.92 7.01
CA ILE A 271 11.70 -15.49 7.15
C ILE A 271 13.18 -15.17 6.91
N ASP A 272 14.10 -16.10 7.15
CA ASP A 272 15.55 -15.86 6.98
C ASP A 272 15.94 -15.55 5.53
N LYS A 273 15.13 -16.01 4.56
CA LYS A 273 15.32 -15.70 3.14
C LYS A 273 15.23 -14.20 2.86
N LEU A 274 14.61 -13.41 3.73
CA LEU A 274 14.44 -11.97 3.56
C LEU A 274 15.74 -11.20 3.69
N ASN A 275 16.73 -11.75 4.40
CA ASN A 275 18.03 -11.11 4.63
C ASN A 275 18.92 -11.03 3.38
N PHE A 276 18.50 -11.63 2.27
CA PHE A 276 19.24 -11.62 1.01
C PHE A 276 18.76 -10.49 0.08
N CYS A 277 19.70 -9.81 -0.58
CA CYS A 277 19.37 -8.80 -1.58
C CYS A 277 18.95 -9.48 -2.89
N ARG A 278 17.63 -9.68 -3.08
CA ARG A 278 17.07 -10.47 -4.19
C ARG A 278 16.87 -9.69 -5.50
N SER A 279 16.96 -8.37 -5.47
CA SER A 279 16.71 -7.51 -6.63
C SER A 279 17.37 -6.14 -6.45
N THR A 280 17.32 -5.32 -7.50
CA THR A 280 17.72 -3.90 -7.47
C THR A 280 16.81 -3.04 -6.57
N ILE A 281 15.64 -3.56 -6.19
CA ILE A 281 14.65 -2.93 -5.32
C ILE A 281 14.23 -3.87 -4.16
N PRO A 282 15.17 -4.28 -3.30
CA PRO A 282 14.96 -5.36 -2.33
C PRO A 282 13.88 -5.02 -1.29
N ALA A 283 13.66 -3.75 -0.93
CA ALA A 283 12.74 -3.38 0.15
C ALA A 283 11.26 -3.68 -0.18
N VAL A 284 10.93 -3.78 -1.47
CA VAL A 284 9.58 -4.04 -2.01
C VAL A 284 9.46 -5.42 -2.67
N THR A 285 10.53 -6.22 -2.65
CA THR A 285 10.59 -7.52 -3.34
C THR A 285 10.38 -8.67 -2.34
N HIS A 286 9.30 -9.43 -2.54
CA HIS A 286 8.99 -10.59 -1.72
C HIS A 286 9.99 -11.75 -1.94
N VAL A 287 9.91 -12.78 -1.09
CA VAL A 287 10.75 -14.00 -1.19
C VAL A 287 10.54 -14.73 -2.53
N ASP A 288 9.32 -14.69 -3.07
CA ASP A 288 8.95 -15.28 -4.36
C ASP A 288 9.10 -14.30 -5.54
N TYR A 289 9.81 -13.18 -5.33
CA TYR A 289 9.98 -12.08 -6.28
C TYR A 289 8.70 -11.34 -6.66
N SER A 290 7.57 -11.60 -6.01
CA SER A 290 6.35 -10.84 -6.24
C SER A 290 6.42 -9.44 -5.62
N ALA A 291 5.62 -8.51 -6.15
CA ALA A 291 5.39 -7.19 -5.56
C ALA A 291 3.97 -6.71 -5.89
N ARG A 292 3.35 -5.99 -4.95
CA ARG A 292 2.02 -5.39 -5.13
C ARG A 292 2.13 -3.99 -5.71
N VAL A 293 2.06 -3.87 -7.02
CA VAL A 293 2.46 -2.66 -7.75
C VAL A 293 1.40 -1.56 -7.64
N GLN A 294 1.87 -0.32 -7.45
CA GLN A 294 1.13 0.90 -7.76
C GLN A 294 1.77 1.62 -8.94
N THR A 295 1.03 1.85 -10.02
CA THR A 295 1.47 2.73 -11.11
C THR A 295 1.09 4.19 -10.80
N VAL A 296 2.02 5.12 -10.99
CA VAL A 296 1.83 6.55 -10.77
C VAL A 296 2.00 7.30 -12.09
N ASP A 297 1.11 8.27 -12.35
CA ASP A 297 1.13 9.11 -13.54
C ASP A 297 0.83 10.58 -13.17
N ALA A 298 1.16 11.48 -14.11
CA ALA A 298 1.01 12.91 -13.93
C ALA A 298 -0.46 13.38 -13.93
N ASP A 299 -1.39 12.56 -14.43
CA ASP A 299 -2.80 12.94 -14.55
C ASP A 299 -3.53 12.73 -13.21
N ARG A 300 -3.28 11.60 -12.55
CA ARG A 300 -3.94 11.23 -11.28
C ARG A 300 -3.26 11.83 -10.07
N ASN A 301 -1.92 11.85 -10.03
CA ASN A 301 -1.14 12.34 -8.89
C ASN A 301 0.13 13.05 -9.38
N PRO A 302 0.01 14.29 -9.89
CA PRO A 302 1.13 15.03 -10.50
C PRO A 302 2.29 15.29 -9.53
N LEU A 303 2.01 15.55 -8.26
CA LEU A 303 3.05 15.83 -7.27
C LEU A 303 3.84 14.56 -6.92
N MET A 304 3.17 13.42 -6.76
CA MET A 304 3.87 12.14 -6.54
C MET A 304 4.67 11.72 -7.78
N HIS A 305 4.12 11.91 -8.98
CA HIS A 305 4.87 11.65 -10.23
C HIS A 305 6.13 12.51 -10.31
N ARG A 306 6.03 13.81 -9.98
CA ARG A 306 7.18 14.72 -9.89
C ARG A 306 8.22 14.27 -8.86
N LEU A 307 7.78 13.83 -7.68
CA LEU A 307 8.69 13.33 -6.64
C LEU A 307 9.45 12.10 -7.13
N ILE A 308 8.76 11.13 -7.74
CA ILE A 308 9.42 9.93 -8.27
C ILE A 308 10.36 10.30 -9.44
N ALA A 309 10.00 11.27 -10.28
CA ALA A 309 10.86 11.76 -11.35
C ALA A 309 12.15 12.42 -10.80
N ALA A 310 12.04 13.25 -9.76
CA ALA A 310 13.21 13.83 -9.09
C ALA A 310 14.08 12.75 -8.41
N PHE A 311 13.46 11.72 -7.83
CA PHE A 311 14.18 10.58 -7.29
C PHE A 311 14.88 9.78 -8.39
N LEU A 312 14.23 9.55 -9.53
CA LEU A 312 14.80 8.90 -10.71
C LEU A 312 16.03 9.64 -11.21
N GLU A 313 15.96 10.96 -11.38
CA GLU A 313 17.09 11.78 -11.83
C GLU A 313 18.31 11.63 -10.91
N ARG A 314 18.06 11.54 -9.59
CA ARG A 314 19.12 11.40 -8.58
C ARG A 314 19.69 10.00 -8.46
N THR A 315 18.90 8.97 -8.74
CA THR A 315 19.19 7.59 -8.32
C THR A 315 19.23 6.56 -9.45
N GLY A 316 18.69 6.90 -10.62
CA GLY A 316 18.40 5.96 -11.70
C GLY A 316 17.21 5.03 -11.42
N CYS A 317 16.46 5.24 -10.32
CA CYS A 317 15.35 4.38 -9.93
C CYS A 317 13.99 5.11 -10.00
N PRO A 318 13.03 4.66 -10.83
CA PRO A 318 11.69 5.24 -10.97
C PRO A 318 10.68 4.63 -9.98
N VAL A 319 11.16 4.12 -8.83
CA VAL A 319 10.36 3.39 -7.85
C VAL A 319 10.57 4.01 -6.47
N LEU A 320 9.50 4.08 -5.68
CA LEU A 320 9.54 4.37 -4.24
C LEU A 320 8.86 3.25 -3.44
N VAL A 321 9.28 3.05 -2.20
CA VAL A 321 8.51 2.29 -1.22
C VAL A 321 7.26 3.09 -0.86
N ASN A 322 6.10 2.43 -0.75
CA ASN A 322 4.88 3.00 -0.20
C ASN A 322 4.26 2.06 0.85
N THR A 323 3.89 2.65 1.98
CA THR A 323 2.97 2.07 2.96
C THR A 323 2.02 3.13 3.50
N SER A 324 0.89 2.70 4.07
CA SER A 324 -0.06 3.59 4.74
C SER A 324 0.61 4.48 5.78
N PHE A 325 0.22 5.74 5.89
CA PHE A 325 0.61 6.60 7.00
C PHE A 325 -0.36 6.41 8.17
N ASN A 326 0.06 5.56 9.09
CA ASN A 326 -0.63 5.27 10.34
C ASN A 326 0.35 4.66 11.35
N VAL A 327 0.01 4.79 12.63
CA VAL A 327 0.65 4.03 13.70
C VAL A 327 -0.07 2.68 13.83
N ARG A 328 0.58 1.69 14.45
CA ARG A 328 0.00 0.34 14.63
C ARG A 328 -1.32 0.44 15.40
N GLY A 329 -2.35 -0.22 14.88
CA GLY A 329 -3.69 -0.24 15.49
C GLY A 329 -4.57 0.95 15.11
N GLU A 330 -4.04 1.95 14.40
CA GLU A 330 -4.78 3.15 14.01
C GLU A 330 -5.14 3.15 12.51
N PRO A 331 -6.22 3.85 12.12
CA PRO A 331 -6.51 4.17 10.71
C PRO A 331 -5.41 5.01 10.05
N ILE A 332 -5.50 5.16 8.73
CA ILE A 332 -4.68 6.13 7.98
C ILE A 332 -4.97 7.54 8.50
N VAL A 333 -3.92 8.31 8.78
CA VAL A 333 -4.05 9.70 9.24
C VAL A 333 -4.87 10.52 8.24
N CYS A 334 -5.84 11.26 8.75
CA CYS A 334 -6.76 12.08 7.99
C CYS A 334 -6.35 13.56 8.05
N THR A 335 -6.09 14.08 9.26
CA THR A 335 -5.82 15.51 9.51
C THR A 335 -4.33 15.83 9.73
N PRO A 336 -3.91 17.10 9.58
CA PRO A 336 -2.53 17.51 9.85
C PRO A 336 -2.09 17.23 11.30
N GLU A 337 -3.00 17.39 12.28
CA GLU A 337 -2.75 17.10 13.69
C GLU A 337 -2.44 15.61 13.90
N GLU A 338 -3.23 14.72 13.30
CA GLU A 338 -3.01 13.27 13.35
C GLU A 338 -1.68 12.89 12.70
N ALA A 339 -1.34 13.52 11.57
CA ALA A 339 -0.07 13.28 10.88
C ALA A 339 1.14 13.77 11.69
N TYR A 340 1.06 14.96 12.29
CA TYR A 340 2.09 15.49 13.17
C TYR A 340 2.26 14.64 14.43
N HIS A 341 1.15 14.24 15.07
CA HIS A 341 1.17 13.34 16.21
C HIS A 341 1.79 11.98 15.84
N GLY A 342 1.35 11.36 14.74
CA GLY A 342 1.92 10.11 14.24
C GLY A 342 3.41 10.21 13.92
N PHE A 343 3.85 11.36 13.39
CA PHE A 343 5.26 11.66 13.21
C PHE A 343 6.02 11.71 14.52
N LEU A 344 5.52 12.39 15.55
CA LEU A 344 6.15 12.45 16.87
C LEU A 344 6.24 11.08 17.56
N MET A 345 5.21 10.24 17.41
CA MET A 345 5.12 8.91 18.06
C MET A 345 5.98 7.83 17.39
N THR A 346 6.32 8.00 16.12
CA THR A 346 7.15 7.05 15.36
C THR A 346 8.59 7.54 15.23
N GLU A 347 9.46 6.68 14.70
CA GLU A 347 10.85 7.01 14.36
C GLU A 347 11.00 7.47 12.90
N MET A 348 9.96 8.07 12.30
CA MET A 348 10.11 8.66 10.97
C MET A 348 11.14 9.78 11.03
N ASP A 349 12.01 9.86 10.03
CA ASP A 349 13.06 10.87 9.97
C ASP A 349 12.51 12.24 9.57
N VAL A 350 11.51 12.23 8.68
CA VAL A 350 10.95 13.43 8.05
C VAL A 350 9.44 13.34 8.01
N LEU A 351 8.77 14.47 8.23
CA LEU A 351 7.35 14.65 7.89
C LEU A 351 7.23 15.78 6.88
N VAL A 352 6.48 15.53 5.81
CA VAL A 352 6.09 16.52 4.83
C VAL A 352 4.58 16.73 4.92
N LEU A 353 4.16 17.93 5.30
CA LEU A 353 2.76 18.36 5.36
C LEU A 353 2.57 19.53 4.39
N GLY A 354 1.90 19.28 3.26
CA GLY A 354 1.84 20.30 2.19
C GLY A 354 3.25 20.68 1.75
N ARG A 355 3.60 21.96 1.81
CA ARG A 355 4.97 22.44 1.51
C ARG A 355 5.92 22.50 2.71
N HIS A 356 5.46 22.11 3.89
CA HIS A 356 6.24 22.20 5.12
C HIS A 356 7.00 20.89 5.37
N ILE A 357 8.32 21.00 5.54
CA ILE A 357 9.23 19.88 5.80
C ILE A 357 9.69 19.97 7.25
N LEU A 358 9.46 18.90 8.00
CA LEU A 358 9.84 18.76 9.40
C LEU A 358 10.89 17.68 9.51
N LEU A 359 12.05 18.02 10.08
CA LEU A 359 13.08 17.05 10.43
C LEU A 359 12.91 16.63 11.88
N LYS A 360 12.94 15.31 12.11
CA LYS A 360 12.72 14.72 13.44
C LYS A 360 13.77 15.18 14.45
N GLU A 361 15.01 15.28 14.00
CA GLU A 361 16.16 15.72 14.80
C GLU A 361 16.05 17.17 15.30
N ASN A 362 15.29 18.01 14.60
CA ASN A 362 15.09 19.42 14.96
C ASN A 362 13.91 19.66 15.91
N GLN A 363 13.07 18.65 16.14
CA GLN A 363 11.92 18.80 17.05
C GLN A 363 12.40 18.82 18.50
N SER A 364 12.06 19.89 19.22
CA SER A 364 12.30 20.02 20.67
C SER A 364 11.32 19.17 21.48
N GLN A 365 10.09 19.03 20.98
CA GLN A 365 9.07 18.13 21.50
C GLN A 365 9.38 16.71 21.01
N ARG A 366 10.07 15.94 21.85
CA ARG A 366 10.02 14.48 21.72
C ARG A 366 8.77 14.03 22.46
N ALA A 367 7.98 13.15 21.86
CA ALA A 367 6.92 12.46 22.61
C ALA A 367 7.52 12.00 23.94
N ASP A 368 6.85 12.31 25.05
CA ASP A 368 7.38 11.97 26.36
C ASP A 368 7.73 10.48 26.37
N ALA A 369 8.90 10.12 26.90
CA ALA A 369 9.37 8.74 26.80
C ALA A 369 8.31 7.79 27.38
N GLU A 370 7.58 8.23 28.41
CA GLU A 370 6.43 7.55 28.99
C GLU A 370 5.21 7.43 28.07
N ASP A 371 4.86 8.44 27.27
CA ASP A 371 3.71 8.39 26.36
C ASP A 371 3.99 7.47 25.18
N LYS A 372 5.22 7.55 24.64
CA LYS A 372 5.70 6.61 23.63
C LYS A 372 5.75 5.19 24.18
N GLN A 373 6.24 5.01 25.40
CA GLN A 373 6.30 3.71 26.05
C GLN A 373 4.91 3.19 26.44
N ARG A 374 3.94 4.04 26.82
CA ARG A 374 2.53 3.66 27.04
C ARG A 374 1.85 3.23 25.76
N HIS A 375 2.04 3.99 24.68
CA HIS A 375 1.48 3.65 23.37
C HIS A 375 2.09 2.35 22.84
N LEU A 376 3.42 2.20 22.92
CA LEU A 376 4.11 0.97 22.53
C LEU A 376 3.81 -0.20 23.47
N ALA A 377 3.60 0.01 24.78
CA ALA A 377 3.26 -1.06 25.72
C ALA A 377 1.89 -1.71 25.46
N GLN A 378 1.03 -1.08 24.65
CA GLN A 378 -0.18 -1.72 24.13
C GLN A 378 0.14 -2.81 23.09
N PHE A 379 1.38 -2.84 22.58
CA PHE A 379 1.86 -3.73 21.53
C PHE A 379 3.14 -4.43 22.02
N GLN A 380 3.04 -5.67 22.50
CA GLN A 380 4.24 -6.48 22.77
C GLN A 380 5.00 -6.67 21.46
N LEU A 381 6.17 -6.01 21.35
CA LEU A 381 7.10 -6.17 20.24
C LEU A 381 7.92 -7.46 20.45
N ASP A 382 8.24 -8.14 19.35
CA ASP A 382 9.18 -9.28 19.30
C ASP A 382 10.62 -8.88 19.65
#